data_AF-A0A1C1CDC0-F1
#
_entry.id   AF-A0A1C1CDC0-F1
#
_cell.length_a   1.000
_cell.length_b   1.000
_cell.length_c   1.000
_cell.angle_alpha   90.00
_cell.angle_beta   90.00
_cell.angle_gamma   90.00
#
_symmetry.space_group_name_H-M   'P 1'
#
loop_
_entity.id
_entity.type
_entity.pdbx_description
1 polymer ?
#
loop_
_entity_poly.entity_id
_entity_poly.type
_entity_poly.pdbx_seq_one_letter_code
_entity_poly.pdbx_strand_id
1 'polypeptide(L)'
;MLRTVLACCFLQLASLATSLSVRQSGEQTTCTIPSQFRSSGGKADDSPAISSAFARCARDSTIVFSKGVDYNVLQPISATNLSNVTIRMQGTLHLPKNITAVQALVNKTTAATNASALYWFTLSGPSIDYVGTSNVSTGWINSYGQAWWDSNPKNGSGAPSRPHLMSLNTTNGSVRYFKSRKPIAWGMQVSGKNITISDTVIDAVSDSHGFPFNTDGFDVGGSDIRILNSVIFNGDDAIAVQAGADNVLFQGGTIGYQSHGMSIGSLGQNQAKWANLSNIRFDDITVINAVYAARFKSWIGGKGLAKNITWSNIRVYNVTFPIFVTQTYINQGSAQTQLENGTTVGRPNNSTVNMEDFTWANFTGTINTFNPGDGSCVSDPCWYDVGLPDLRHTEAVIIECNTNRSCKNFALDNIQVFPETLTPPTVICIDASAALNPNLGFQCANGTYTPI
;
A
#
# COMPACT_ATOMS: atom_id res chain seq x y z
N MET A 1 -16.78 37.93 90.28
CA MET A 1 -18.21 37.60 90.52
C MET A 1 -18.70 36.74 89.35
N LEU A 2 -19.32 35.60 89.67
CA LEU A 2 -20.16 34.68 88.86
C LEU A 2 -19.65 34.25 87.46
N ARG A 3 -19.24 32.98 87.25
CA ARG A 3 -20.07 31.76 86.98
C ARG A 3 -20.93 31.96 85.72
N THR A 4 -21.00 31.09 84.70
CA THR A 4 -21.20 29.62 84.73
C THR A 4 -21.17 29.03 83.29
N VAL A 5 -20.42 27.93 83.12
CA VAL A 5 -20.74 26.66 82.41
C VAL A 5 -20.75 26.51 80.86
N LEU A 6 -19.93 25.53 80.49
CA LEU A 6 -19.74 24.73 79.27
C LEU A 6 -20.99 23.93 78.86
N ALA A 7 -21.27 23.81 77.55
CA ALA A 7 -21.98 22.65 77.00
C ALA A 7 -21.56 22.41 75.52
N CYS A 8 -21.08 21.20 75.26
CA CYS A 8 -20.66 20.67 73.97
C CYS A 8 -21.82 20.53 72.97
N CYS A 9 -21.56 20.85 71.70
CA CYS A 9 -22.21 20.22 70.54
C CYS A 9 -21.13 19.74 69.56
N PHE A 10 -20.91 18.42 69.55
CA PHE A 10 -20.38 17.67 68.41
C PHE A 10 -21.42 17.67 67.28
N LEU A 11 -20.96 17.58 66.02
CA LEU A 11 -21.57 17.02 64.80
C LEU A 11 -21.12 17.88 63.60
N GLN A 12 -20.64 17.39 62.47
CA GLN A 12 -20.25 16.07 61.98
C GLN A 12 -19.44 16.40 60.71
N LEU A 13 -18.23 15.84 60.55
CA LEU A 13 -17.51 15.92 59.28
C LEU A 13 -18.26 15.11 58.22
N ALA A 14 -18.75 15.77 57.18
CA ALA A 14 -19.27 15.13 55.99
C ALA A 14 -18.09 14.56 55.17
N SER A 15 -18.00 13.23 55.11
CA SER A 15 -17.12 12.49 54.22
C SER A 15 -17.61 12.60 52.77
N LEU A 16 -16.80 13.23 51.91
CA LEU A 16 -16.94 13.12 50.45
C LEU A 16 -16.62 11.68 50.05
N ALA A 17 -17.66 10.89 49.78
CA ALA A 17 -17.53 9.64 49.07
C ALA A 17 -17.29 9.92 47.58
N THR A 18 -16.04 9.80 47.14
CA THR A 18 -15.68 9.70 45.73
C THR A 18 -16.24 8.38 45.18
N SER A 19 -17.36 8.46 44.46
CA SER A 19 -17.86 7.36 43.65
C SER A 19 -16.87 7.08 42.52
N LEU A 20 -16.02 6.06 42.67
CA LEU A 20 -15.37 5.43 41.52
C LEU A 20 -16.47 4.77 40.68
N SER A 21 -16.80 5.37 39.54
CA SER A 21 -17.55 4.65 38.50
C SER A 21 -16.63 3.56 37.95
N VAL A 22 -16.77 2.34 38.46
CA VAL A 22 -16.31 1.15 37.74
C VAL A 22 -17.11 1.13 36.43
N ARG A 23 -16.45 1.46 35.31
CA ARG A 23 -16.99 1.08 33.99
C ARG A 23 -17.06 -0.44 34.00
N GLN A 24 -18.25 -1.00 34.19
CA GLN A 24 -18.53 -2.36 33.74
C GLN A 24 -18.10 -2.41 32.28
N SER A 25 -17.06 -3.18 31.96
CA SER A 25 -16.81 -3.61 30.60
C SER A 25 -18.04 -4.41 30.18
N GLY A 26 -18.96 -3.75 29.45
CA GLY A 26 -20.06 -4.45 28.81
C GLY A 26 -19.47 -5.61 28.01
N GLU A 27 -19.96 -6.82 28.26
CA GLU A 27 -19.52 -8.02 27.57
C GLU A 27 -19.73 -7.80 26.06
N GLN A 28 -18.64 -7.63 25.31
CA GLN A 28 -18.73 -7.34 23.87
C GLN A 28 -19.47 -8.48 23.18
N THR A 29 -20.48 -8.13 22.38
CA THR A 29 -21.25 -9.13 21.63
C THR A 29 -20.32 -9.86 20.67
N THR A 30 -20.39 -11.18 20.60
CA THR A 30 -19.57 -11.98 19.67
C THR A 30 -20.43 -12.64 18.60
N CYS A 31 -20.14 -12.37 17.33
CA CYS A 31 -20.73 -13.06 16.18
C CYS A 31 -19.72 -14.05 15.58
N THR A 32 -19.84 -15.32 15.91
CA THR A 32 -19.12 -16.39 15.21
C THR A 32 -19.82 -16.70 13.89
N ILE A 33 -19.08 -16.62 12.79
CA ILE A 33 -19.61 -16.86 11.45
C ILE A 33 -19.75 -18.37 11.23
N PRO A 34 -20.96 -18.88 10.96
CA PRO A 34 -21.13 -20.27 10.55
C PRO A 34 -20.57 -20.48 9.14
N SER A 35 -20.01 -21.66 8.89
CA SER A 35 -19.57 -22.08 7.56
C SER A 35 -20.31 -23.33 7.14
N GLN A 36 -20.71 -23.37 5.88
CA GLN A 36 -21.24 -24.54 5.19
C GLN A 36 -20.20 -25.20 4.27
N PHE A 37 -18.95 -24.71 4.27
CA PHE A 37 -17.90 -25.22 3.41
C PHE A 37 -17.73 -26.74 3.54
N ARG A 38 -17.52 -27.24 4.77
CA ARG A 38 -17.31 -28.68 4.98
C ARG A 38 -18.54 -29.52 4.67
N SER A 39 -19.72 -29.10 5.13
CA SER A 39 -20.97 -29.86 4.95
C SER A 39 -21.44 -29.89 3.49
N SER A 40 -21.10 -28.88 2.69
CA SER A 40 -21.42 -28.81 1.27
C SER A 40 -20.35 -29.40 0.34
N GLY A 41 -19.23 -29.88 0.88
CA GLY A 41 -18.08 -30.32 0.08
C GLY A 41 -17.40 -29.17 -0.68
N GLY A 42 -17.36 -27.97 -0.10
CA GLY A 42 -16.71 -26.78 -0.65
C GLY A 42 -17.53 -26.02 -1.69
N LYS A 43 -18.86 -26.22 -1.74
CA LYS A 43 -19.73 -25.66 -2.79
C LYS A 43 -20.63 -24.53 -2.33
N ALA A 44 -21.06 -24.52 -1.07
CA ALA A 44 -21.95 -23.50 -0.54
C ALA A 44 -21.23 -22.14 -0.46
N ASP A 45 -22.01 -21.06 -0.60
CA ASP A 45 -21.55 -19.69 -0.41
C ASP A 45 -21.85 -19.22 1.01
N ASP A 46 -20.82 -18.86 1.78
CA ASP A 46 -20.93 -18.37 3.14
C ASP A 46 -21.11 -16.84 3.21
N SER A 47 -21.04 -16.14 2.08
CA SER A 47 -21.18 -14.67 2.01
C SER A 47 -22.44 -14.14 2.71
N PRO A 48 -23.65 -14.74 2.56
CA PRO A 48 -24.84 -14.28 3.28
C PRO A 48 -24.69 -14.36 4.81
N ALA A 49 -24.07 -15.42 5.32
CA ALA A 49 -23.83 -15.59 6.75
C ALA A 49 -22.80 -14.58 7.27
N ILE A 50 -21.76 -14.31 6.48
CA ILE A 50 -20.75 -13.28 6.75
C ILE A 50 -21.42 -11.91 6.81
N SER A 51 -22.13 -11.48 5.75
CA SER A 51 -22.84 -10.19 5.72
C SER A 51 -23.81 -10.03 6.89
N SER A 52 -24.55 -11.10 7.25
CA SER A 52 -25.45 -11.09 8.40
C SER A 52 -24.70 -10.90 9.72
N ALA A 53 -23.55 -11.54 9.91
CA ALA A 53 -22.72 -11.36 11.10
C ALA A 53 -22.17 -9.93 11.19
N PHE A 54 -21.68 -9.37 10.08
CA PHE A 54 -21.21 -7.97 10.03
C PHE A 54 -22.33 -6.96 10.32
N ALA A 55 -23.55 -7.22 9.85
CA ALA A 55 -24.69 -6.36 10.16
C ALA A 55 -25.14 -6.44 11.62
N ARG A 56 -25.18 -7.65 12.21
CA ARG A 56 -25.59 -7.87 13.61
C ARG A 56 -24.55 -7.38 14.62
N CYS A 57 -23.28 -7.58 14.31
CA CYS A 57 -22.14 -7.19 15.13
C CYS A 57 -21.40 -6.00 14.49
N ALA A 58 -22.17 -4.96 14.14
CA ALA A 58 -21.61 -3.74 13.56
C ALA A 58 -21.04 -2.77 14.62
N ARG A 59 -21.32 -2.98 15.91
CA ARG A 59 -20.91 -2.07 16.99
C ARG A 59 -20.53 -2.81 18.26
N ASP A 60 -19.46 -2.36 18.92
CA ASP A 60 -19.02 -2.82 20.25
C ASP A 60 -18.95 -4.35 20.36
N SER A 61 -18.35 -4.98 19.35
CA SER A 61 -18.49 -6.42 19.13
C SER A 61 -17.26 -7.06 18.50
N THR A 62 -17.16 -8.38 18.64
CA THR A 62 -16.18 -9.21 17.96
C THR A 62 -16.85 -10.08 16.89
N ILE A 63 -16.35 -10.05 15.66
CA ILE A 63 -16.75 -10.97 14.58
C ILE A 63 -15.66 -12.03 14.43
N VAL A 64 -16.01 -13.31 14.47
CA VAL A 64 -15.04 -14.41 14.48
C VAL A 64 -15.21 -15.31 13.26
N PHE A 65 -14.13 -15.44 12.49
CA PHE A 65 -13.90 -16.56 11.57
C PHE A 65 -13.11 -17.62 12.32
N SER A 66 -13.69 -18.81 12.50
CA SER A 66 -13.19 -19.81 13.43
C SER A 66 -11.91 -20.51 12.94
N LYS A 67 -11.03 -20.85 13.89
CA LYS A 67 -9.80 -21.62 13.60
C LYS A 67 -10.15 -22.97 12.96
N GLY A 68 -9.44 -23.31 11.89
CA GLY A 68 -9.64 -24.58 11.18
C GLY A 68 -10.95 -24.68 10.41
N VAL A 69 -11.62 -23.55 10.17
CA VAL A 69 -12.82 -23.46 9.34
C VAL A 69 -12.48 -22.71 8.06
N ASP A 70 -12.84 -23.31 6.93
CA ASP A 70 -12.80 -22.69 5.62
C ASP A 70 -14.15 -22.02 5.31
N TYR A 71 -14.12 -20.89 4.61
CA TYR A 71 -15.30 -20.11 4.24
C TYR A 71 -15.24 -19.78 2.75
N ASN A 72 -16.27 -20.11 2.01
CA ASN A 72 -16.43 -19.63 0.64
C ASN A 72 -17.07 -18.24 0.67
N VAL A 73 -16.36 -17.22 0.21
CA VAL A 73 -16.88 -15.85 0.13
C VAL A 73 -17.13 -15.53 -1.34
N LEU A 74 -18.22 -16.06 -1.90
CA LEU A 74 -18.50 -15.98 -3.34
C LEU A 74 -19.22 -14.70 -3.78
N GLN A 75 -19.60 -13.83 -2.84
CA GLN A 75 -20.10 -12.48 -3.09
C GLN A 75 -19.26 -11.46 -2.31
N PRO A 76 -19.08 -10.24 -2.85
CA PRO A 76 -18.43 -9.14 -2.13
C PRO A 76 -19.13 -8.82 -0.81
N ILE A 77 -18.34 -8.51 0.22
CA ILE A 77 -18.81 -8.13 1.55
C ILE A 77 -18.60 -6.63 1.74
N SER A 78 -19.70 -5.90 1.96
CA SER A 78 -19.67 -4.47 2.30
C SER A 78 -20.19 -4.27 3.72
N ALA A 79 -19.32 -3.75 4.60
CA ALA A 79 -19.62 -3.43 5.99
C ALA A 79 -19.10 -2.02 6.31
N THR A 80 -19.94 -1.02 6.05
CA THR A 80 -19.54 0.40 6.08
C THR A 80 -20.00 1.18 7.31
N ASN A 81 -20.73 0.53 8.22
CA ASN A 81 -21.29 1.11 9.44
C ASN A 81 -20.65 0.51 10.71
N LEU A 82 -19.40 0.04 10.60
CA LEU A 82 -18.69 -0.56 11.74
C LEU A 82 -18.32 0.53 12.76
N SER A 83 -18.31 0.20 14.04
CA SER A 83 -17.82 1.11 15.08
C SER A 83 -17.33 0.31 16.28
N ASN A 84 -16.05 0.41 16.62
CA ASN A 84 -15.45 -0.35 17.73
C ASN A 84 -15.66 -1.87 17.56
N VAL A 85 -15.18 -2.41 16.43
CA VAL A 85 -15.37 -3.81 16.04
C VAL A 85 -14.02 -4.49 15.86
N THR A 86 -13.86 -5.67 16.48
CA THR A 86 -12.72 -6.56 16.23
C THR A 86 -13.13 -7.70 15.29
N ILE A 87 -12.49 -7.80 14.12
CA ILE A 87 -12.60 -8.92 13.19
C ILE A 87 -11.47 -9.90 13.49
N ARG A 88 -11.78 -11.03 14.13
CA ARG A 88 -10.82 -12.11 14.42
C ARG A 88 -10.80 -13.10 13.27
N MET A 89 -9.76 -13.04 12.44
CA MET A 89 -9.56 -13.93 11.29
C MET A 89 -8.69 -15.14 11.65
N GLN A 90 -9.31 -16.20 12.18
CA GLN A 90 -8.63 -17.47 12.46
C GLN A 90 -8.91 -18.54 11.40
N GLY A 91 -9.96 -18.37 10.60
CA GLY A 91 -10.34 -19.23 9.49
C GLY A 91 -9.69 -18.85 8.16
N THR A 92 -9.86 -19.68 7.15
CA THR A 92 -9.33 -19.47 5.79
C THR A 92 -10.48 -19.06 4.87
N LEU A 93 -10.28 -18.03 4.04
CA LEU A 93 -11.28 -17.57 3.09
C LEU A 93 -10.92 -18.04 1.67
N HIS A 94 -11.94 -18.42 0.91
CA HIS A 94 -11.83 -18.82 -0.49
C HIS A 94 -12.73 -17.91 -1.33
N LEU A 95 -12.12 -17.13 -2.22
CA LEU A 95 -12.85 -16.31 -3.18
C LEU A 95 -13.21 -17.15 -4.43
N PRO A 96 -14.10 -16.66 -5.33
CA PRO A 96 -14.45 -17.39 -6.54
C PRO A 96 -13.25 -17.61 -7.47
N LYS A 97 -13.15 -18.84 -8.00
CA LYS A 97 -12.16 -19.19 -9.03
C LYS A 97 -12.61 -18.88 -10.46
N ASN A 98 -13.92 -18.70 -10.67
CA ASN A 98 -14.49 -18.50 -12.00
C ASN A 98 -14.39 -17.01 -12.40
N ILE A 99 -13.49 -16.72 -13.33
CA ILE A 99 -13.24 -15.37 -13.86
C ILE A 99 -14.53 -14.73 -14.39
N THR A 100 -15.29 -15.44 -15.23
CA THR A 100 -16.52 -14.90 -15.84
C THR A 100 -17.57 -14.53 -14.78
N ALA A 101 -17.71 -15.32 -13.72
CA ALA A 101 -18.64 -15.03 -12.64
C ALA A 101 -18.23 -13.75 -11.87
N VAL A 102 -16.93 -13.57 -11.62
CA VAL A 102 -16.40 -12.35 -10.98
C VAL A 102 -16.55 -11.15 -11.89
N GLN A 103 -16.19 -11.26 -13.17
CA GLN A 103 -16.37 -10.18 -14.14
C GLN A 103 -17.83 -9.77 -14.28
N ALA A 104 -18.78 -10.72 -14.20
CA ALA A 104 -20.21 -10.41 -14.20
C ALA A 104 -20.66 -9.62 -12.95
N LEU A 105 -19.98 -9.77 -11.81
CA LEU A 105 -20.21 -8.94 -10.62
C LEU A 105 -19.59 -7.56 -10.79
N VAL A 106 -18.35 -7.48 -11.27
CA VAL A 106 -17.64 -6.22 -11.52
C VAL A 106 -18.39 -5.37 -12.56
N ASN A 107 -18.84 -5.97 -13.67
CA ASN A 107 -19.54 -5.25 -14.73
C ASN A 107 -20.94 -4.72 -14.34
N LYS A 108 -21.47 -5.12 -13.18
CA LYS A 108 -22.71 -4.54 -12.62
C LYS A 108 -22.44 -3.24 -11.85
N THR A 109 -21.21 -2.98 -11.46
CA THR A 109 -20.85 -1.70 -10.83
C THR A 109 -20.69 -0.65 -11.92
N THR A 110 -21.08 0.60 -11.64
CA THR A 110 -20.86 1.74 -12.56
C THR A 110 -19.41 2.22 -12.52
N ALA A 111 -18.45 1.32 -12.29
CA ALA A 111 -17.07 1.68 -12.01
C ALA A 111 -16.38 2.24 -13.25
N ALA A 112 -16.07 3.53 -13.25
CA ALA A 112 -15.33 4.20 -14.31
C ALA A 112 -13.84 4.42 -13.98
N THR A 113 -13.47 4.31 -12.70
CA THR A 113 -12.12 4.55 -12.17
C THR A 113 -11.79 3.53 -11.08
N ASN A 114 -10.51 3.36 -10.71
CA ASN A 114 -10.14 2.48 -9.59
C ASN A 114 -10.82 2.90 -8.28
N ALA A 115 -11.11 4.19 -8.09
CA ALA A 115 -11.87 4.68 -6.93
C ALA A 115 -13.32 4.12 -6.85
N SER A 116 -13.82 3.57 -7.94
CA SER A 116 -15.14 2.93 -8.05
C SER A 116 -15.06 1.42 -8.29
N ALA A 117 -13.85 0.85 -8.33
CA ALA A 117 -13.64 -0.56 -8.56
C ALA A 117 -14.32 -1.40 -7.47
N LEU A 118 -14.72 -2.63 -7.83
CA LEU A 118 -15.29 -3.56 -6.88
C LEU A 118 -14.19 -4.07 -5.95
N TYR A 119 -14.31 -3.77 -4.66
CA TYR A 119 -13.54 -4.42 -3.61
C TYR A 119 -14.28 -5.65 -3.10
N TRP A 120 -13.57 -6.76 -2.90
CA TRP A 120 -14.18 -7.96 -2.33
C TRP A 120 -14.59 -7.77 -0.87
N PHE A 121 -13.81 -6.99 -0.12
CA PHE A 121 -14.14 -6.55 1.22
C PHE A 121 -14.09 -5.02 1.29
N THR A 122 -15.20 -4.38 1.63
CA THR A 122 -15.25 -2.94 1.95
C THR A 122 -15.56 -2.79 3.43
N LEU A 123 -14.58 -2.35 4.22
CA LEU A 123 -14.69 -2.17 5.67
C LEU A 123 -14.56 -0.69 5.99
N SER A 124 -15.60 -0.09 6.58
CA SER A 124 -15.59 1.33 6.91
C SER A 124 -16.25 1.63 8.25
N GLY A 125 -15.68 2.62 8.95
CA GLY A 125 -16.14 3.12 10.25
C GLY A 125 -15.01 3.23 11.28
N PRO A 126 -15.24 3.89 12.43
CA PRO A 126 -14.19 4.11 13.43
C PRO A 126 -13.83 2.82 14.21
N SER A 127 -12.58 2.73 14.64
CA SER A 127 -12.08 1.70 15.55
C SER A 127 -12.36 0.27 15.07
N ILE A 128 -11.97 0.01 13.82
CA ILE A 128 -11.94 -1.35 13.25
C ILE A 128 -10.57 -1.97 13.51
N ASP A 129 -10.55 -3.13 14.18
CA ASP A 129 -9.37 -3.96 14.35
C ASP A 129 -9.52 -5.28 13.58
N TYR A 130 -8.62 -5.55 12.64
CA TYR A 130 -8.48 -6.85 11.99
C TYR A 130 -7.34 -7.63 12.66
N VAL A 131 -7.63 -8.80 13.21
CA VAL A 131 -6.66 -9.64 13.93
C VAL A 131 -6.63 -11.03 13.32
N GLY A 132 -5.66 -11.26 12.44
CA GLY A 132 -5.36 -12.56 11.86
C GLY A 132 -4.63 -13.49 12.84
N THR A 133 -4.57 -14.78 12.49
CA THR A 133 -3.71 -15.75 13.18
C THR A 133 -2.24 -15.57 12.80
N SER A 134 -1.33 -15.64 13.77
CA SER A 134 0.12 -15.61 13.53
C SER A 134 0.65 -16.89 12.88
N ASN A 135 -0.13 -17.97 12.85
CA ASN A 135 0.26 -19.20 12.17
C ASN A 135 0.29 -19.00 10.65
N VAL A 136 1.48 -19.03 10.05
CA VAL A 136 1.69 -18.84 8.60
C VAL A 136 1.04 -19.91 7.71
N SER A 137 0.64 -21.07 8.25
CA SER A 137 -0.02 -22.15 7.50
C SER A 137 -1.54 -21.99 7.32
N THR A 138 -2.19 -21.09 8.06
CA THR A 138 -3.65 -20.93 8.09
C THR A 138 -4.05 -19.46 8.08
N GLY A 139 -5.34 -19.13 7.93
CA GLY A 139 -5.78 -17.73 8.05
C GLY A 139 -5.54 -16.89 6.81
N TRP A 140 -5.47 -17.52 5.65
CA TRP A 140 -5.24 -16.86 4.37
C TRP A 140 -6.55 -16.44 3.72
N ILE A 141 -6.53 -15.32 2.99
CA ILE A 141 -7.52 -15.04 1.96
C ILE A 141 -6.97 -15.54 0.62
N ASN A 142 -7.51 -16.65 0.13
CA ASN A 142 -7.16 -17.23 -1.16
C ASN A 142 -7.99 -16.56 -2.26
N SER A 143 -7.36 -15.68 -3.04
CA SER A 143 -8.04 -14.92 -4.10
C SER A 143 -7.97 -15.59 -5.48
N TYR A 144 -7.11 -16.60 -5.64
CA TYR A 144 -6.97 -17.41 -6.86
C TYR A 144 -6.61 -16.62 -8.13
N GLY A 145 -5.76 -15.59 -7.99
CA GLY A 145 -5.30 -14.71 -9.05
C GLY A 145 -4.55 -15.38 -10.21
N GLN A 146 -3.97 -16.57 -10.02
CA GLN A 146 -3.20 -17.24 -11.07
C GLN A 146 -3.94 -17.37 -12.41
N ALA A 147 -5.21 -17.81 -12.36
CA ALA A 147 -6.02 -17.95 -13.56
C ALA A 147 -6.23 -16.61 -14.28
N TRP A 148 -6.29 -15.50 -13.54
CA TRP A 148 -6.41 -14.16 -14.12
C TRP A 148 -5.13 -13.72 -14.80
N TRP A 149 -3.98 -13.97 -14.19
CA TRP A 149 -2.67 -13.63 -14.74
C TRP A 149 -2.37 -14.45 -15.99
N ASP A 150 -2.72 -15.74 -15.99
CA ASP A 150 -2.60 -16.63 -17.14
C ASP A 150 -3.58 -16.23 -18.28
N SER A 151 -4.72 -15.62 -17.94
CA SER A 151 -5.70 -15.13 -18.93
C SER A 151 -5.35 -13.79 -19.56
N ASN A 152 -4.26 -13.15 -19.12
CA ASN A 152 -3.85 -11.86 -19.63
C ASN A 152 -3.56 -11.93 -21.14
N PRO A 153 -4.13 -11.03 -21.97
CA PRO A 153 -3.79 -10.96 -23.37
C PRO A 153 -2.28 -10.82 -23.59
N LYS A 154 -1.77 -11.40 -24.67
CA LYS A 154 -0.38 -11.18 -25.09
C LYS A 154 -0.14 -9.67 -25.25
N ASN A 155 0.94 -9.15 -24.65
CA ASN A 155 1.27 -7.72 -24.59
C ASN A 155 0.20 -6.86 -23.86
N GLY A 156 -0.67 -7.47 -23.07
CA GLY A 156 -1.63 -6.79 -22.19
C GLY A 156 -1.05 -6.58 -20.79
N SER A 157 -1.60 -5.63 -20.04
CA SER A 157 -1.18 -5.28 -18.68
C SER A 157 -2.20 -5.74 -17.61
N GLY A 158 -2.84 -6.88 -17.83
CA GLY A 158 -3.89 -7.44 -16.99
C GLY A 158 -5.23 -7.62 -17.73
N ALA A 159 -5.96 -8.68 -17.36
CA ALA A 159 -7.31 -8.91 -17.84
C ALA A 159 -8.28 -7.78 -17.39
N PRO A 160 -9.33 -7.49 -18.18
CA PRO A 160 -10.31 -6.46 -17.83
C PRO A 160 -11.18 -6.89 -16.63
N SER A 161 -11.79 -5.89 -15.97
CA SER A 161 -12.79 -6.08 -14.90
C SER A 161 -12.31 -6.97 -13.74
N ARG A 162 -11.08 -6.74 -13.27
CA ARG A 162 -10.51 -7.36 -12.07
C ARG A 162 -11.00 -6.66 -10.80
N PRO A 163 -11.40 -7.40 -9.74
CA PRO A 163 -11.68 -6.80 -8.45
C PRO A 163 -10.39 -6.52 -7.67
N HIS A 164 -10.47 -5.60 -6.72
CA HIS A 164 -9.47 -5.43 -5.67
C HIS A 164 -9.87 -6.23 -4.42
N LEU A 165 -8.91 -6.57 -3.57
CA LEU A 165 -9.19 -7.44 -2.44
C LEU A 165 -9.88 -6.68 -1.29
N MET A 166 -9.27 -5.63 -0.72
CA MET A 166 -9.82 -4.94 0.45
C MET A 166 -9.72 -3.42 0.34
N SER A 167 -10.79 -2.72 0.71
CA SER A 167 -10.79 -1.29 1.04
C SER A 167 -11.06 -1.15 2.53
N LEU A 168 -10.13 -0.50 3.24
CA LEU A 168 -10.23 -0.18 4.66
C LEU A 168 -10.28 1.34 4.83
N ASN A 169 -11.36 1.84 5.42
CA ASN A 169 -11.50 3.23 5.83
C ASN A 169 -11.85 3.31 7.31
N THR A 170 -10.86 3.60 8.16
CA THR A 170 -11.05 3.59 9.62
C THR A 170 -10.31 4.73 10.29
N THR A 171 -10.75 5.10 11.49
CA THR A 171 -10.00 5.99 12.37
C THR A 171 -9.70 5.27 13.67
N ASN A 172 -8.45 5.31 14.14
CA ASN A 172 -8.00 4.60 15.35
C ASN A 172 -8.19 3.08 15.23
N GLY A 173 -7.68 2.48 14.16
CA GLY A 173 -7.82 1.05 13.87
C GLY A 173 -6.49 0.33 13.68
N SER A 174 -6.55 -1.00 13.61
CA SER A 174 -5.36 -1.81 13.36
C SER A 174 -5.62 -2.99 12.43
N VAL A 175 -4.57 -3.46 11.76
CA VAL A 175 -4.58 -4.69 10.96
C VAL A 175 -3.34 -5.49 11.33
N ARG A 176 -3.50 -6.65 11.96
CA ARG A 176 -2.39 -7.49 12.38
C ARG A 176 -2.50 -8.89 11.81
N TYR A 177 -1.39 -9.45 11.33
CA TYR A 177 -1.33 -10.80 10.75
C TYR A 177 -2.28 -11.01 9.55
N PHE A 178 -2.52 -9.96 8.76
CA PHE A 178 -3.24 -10.07 7.50
C PHE A 178 -2.44 -10.88 6.49
N LYS A 179 -3.09 -11.83 5.81
CA LYS A 179 -2.44 -12.72 4.84
C LYS A 179 -3.29 -12.87 3.59
N SER A 180 -2.71 -12.52 2.45
CA SER A 180 -3.35 -12.62 1.13
C SER A 180 -2.53 -13.53 0.21
N ARG A 181 -3.20 -14.46 -0.45
CA ARG A 181 -2.58 -15.39 -1.40
C ARG A 181 -3.19 -15.25 -2.78
N LYS A 182 -2.30 -15.08 -3.77
CA LYS A 182 -2.56 -14.82 -5.18
C LYS A 182 -3.67 -13.75 -5.38
N PRO A 183 -3.52 -12.51 -4.86
CA PRO A 183 -4.50 -11.44 -5.10
C PRO A 183 -4.70 -11.21 -6.61
N ILE A 184 -5.93 -10.93 -7.05
CA ILE A 184 -6.22 -10.77 -8.50
C ILE A 184 -5.62 -9.47 -9.06
N ALA A 185 -5.66 -8.41 -8.27
CA ALA A 185 -5.10 -7.09 -8.50
C ALA A 185 -4.71 -6.50 -7.13
N TRP A 186 -4.98 -5.22 -6.86
CA TRP A 186 -4.62 -4.55 -5.60
C TRP A 186 -5.06 -5.32 -4.35
N GLY A 187 -4.16 -5.37 -3.37
CA GLY A 187 -4.33 -6.03 -2.08
C GLY A 187 -5.20 -5.23 -1.13
N MET A 188 -4.68 -4.13 -0.58
CA MET A 188 -5.40 -3.33 0.41
C MET A 188 -5.27 -1.84 0.15
N GLN A 189 -6.40 -1.18 -0.12
CA GLN A 189 -6.49 0.27 -0.05
C GLN A 189 -6.72 0.69 1.40
N VAL A 190 -5.89 1.60 1.90
CA VAL A 190 -5.91 2.10 3.28
C VAL A 190 -6.18 3.60 3.27
N SER A 191 -7.30 3.97 3.88
CA SER A 191 -7.75 5.35 4.06
C SER A 191 -8.20 5.58 5.49
N GLY A 192 -8.31 6.85 5.88
CA GLY A 192 -8.67 7.26 7.24
C GLY A 192 -7.45 7.74 8.04
N LYS A 193 -7.47 7.54 9.36
CA LYS A 193 -6.51 8.20 10.26
C LYS A 193 -6.07 7.34 11.45
N ASN A 194 -4.80 7.44 11.84
CA ASN A 194 -4.25 6.74 13.01
C ASN A 194 -4.48 5.22 12.91
N ILE A 195 -3.81 4.62 11.92
CA ILE A 195 -3.95 3.20 11.57
C ILE A 195 -2.59 2.52 11.70
N THR A 196 -2.53 1.41 12.42
CA THR A 196 -1.32 0.55 12.46
C THR A 196 -1.59 -0.80 11.80
N ILE A 197 -0.84 -1.08 10.75
CA ILE A 197 -0.83 -2.36 10.05
C ILE A 197 0.49 -3.07 10.41
N SER A 198 0.46 -4.32 10.86
CA SER A 198 1.68 -5.05 11.20
C SER A 198 1.64 -6.54 10.86
N ASP A 199 2.83 -7.09 10.63
CA ASP A 199 3.07 -8.53 10.50
C ASP A 199 2.27 -9.17 9.34
N THR A 200 2.11 -8.44 8.22
CA THR A 200 1.32 -8.89 7.08
C THR A 200 2.15 -9.72 6.10
N VAL A 201 1.49 -10.66 5.40
CA VAL A 201 2.11 -11.42 4.30
C VAL A 201 1.23 -11.32 3.05
N ILE A 202 1.82 -10.82 1.96
CA ILE A 202 1.18 -10.79 0.64
C ILE A 202 2.03 -11.67 -0.28
N ASP A 203 1.41 -12.71 -0.84
CA ASP A 203 2.05 -13.66 -1.74
C ASP A 203 1.31 -13.68 -3.07
N ALA A 204 1.85 -12.98 -4.07
CA ALA A 204 1.41 -13.03 -5.46
C ALA A 204 2.46 -13.66 -6.37
N VAL A 205 3.36 -14.50 -5.86
CA VAL A 205 4.31 -15.25 -6.71
C VAL A 205 3.52 -16.03 -7.75
N SER A 206 3.91 -16.00 -9.03
CA SER A 206 3.24 -16.81 -10.06
C SER A 206 3.77 -18.24 -10.08
N ASP A 207 2.88 -19.21 -10.23
CA ASP A 207 3.21 -20.63 -10.40
C ASP A 207 3.30 -21.03 -11.91
N SER A 208 3.22 -20.04 -12.80
CA SER A 208 3.06 -20.19 -14.24
C SER A 208 3.71 -19.00 -14.98
N HIS A 209 3.50 -18.90 -16.29
CA HIS A 209 3.98 -17.81 -17.14
C HIS A 209 3.22 -16.49 -16.94
N GLY A 210 2.03 -16.51 -16.33
CA GLY A 210 1.23 -15.29 -16.12
C GLY A 210 1.88 -14.36 -15.09
N PHE A 211 2.22 -13.14 -15.50
CA PHE A 211 2.74 -12.12 -14.58
C PHE A 211 1.61 -11.51 -13.73
N PRO A 212 1.81 -11.30 -12.42
CA PRO A 212 0.77 -10.81 -11.51
C PRO A 212 0.63 -9.29 -11.57
N PHE A 213 0.23 -8.76 -12.74
CA PHE A 213 0.03 -7.34 -12.99
C PHE A 213 -0.82 -6.65 -11.90
N ASN A 214 -0.39 -5.49 -11.44
CA ASN A 214 -1.14 -4.63 -10.49
C ASN A 214 -1.56 -5.37 -9.22
N THR A 215 -0.67 -6.20 -8.67
CA THR A 215 -0.89 -6.83 -7.37
C THR A 215 -0.30 -5.98 -6.24
N ASP A 216 -0.62 -4.69 -6.26
CA ASP A 216 -0.15 -3.69 -5.31
C ASP A 216 -0.41 -4.18 -3.88
N GLY A 217 0.58 -4.02 -2.99
CA GLY A 217 0.45 -4.49 -1.61
C GLY A 217 -0.51 -3.60 -0.82
N PHE A 218 -0.12 -2.33 -0.67
CA PHE A 218 -0.88 -1.30 0.03
C PHE A 218 -1.01 -0.02 -0.80
N ASP A 219 -2.24 0.43 -1.03
CA ASP A 219 -2.54 1.74 -1.62
C ASP A 219 -2.96 2.71 -0.51
N VAL A 220 -2.12 3.70 -0.20
CA VAL A 220 -2.29 4.54 1.00
C VAL A 220 -2.69 5.96 0.63
N GLY A 221 -3.84 6.42 1.13
CA GLY A 221 -4.38 7.77 0.89
C GLY A 221 -4.92 8.47 2.13
N GLY A 222 -4.49 8.07 3.34
CA GLY A 222 -4.91 8.65 4.62
C GLY A 222 -3.77 9.26 5.43
N SER A 223 -4.02 9.56 6.71
CA SER A 223 -3.05 10.25 7.58
C SER A 223 -2.66 9.46 8.84
N ASP A 224 -1.46 9.62 9.36
CA ASP A 224 -0.97 8.91 10.56
C ASP A 224 -1.06 7.38 10.39
N ILE A 225 -0.49 6.86 9.31
CA ILE A 225 -0.56 5.43 8.96
C ILE A 225 0.83 4.80 9.14
N ARG A 226 0.89 3.69 9.88
CA ARG A 226 2.11 2.91 10.10
C ARG A 226 1.92 1.52 9.55
N ILE A 227 2.78 1.09 8.63
CA ILE A 227 2.82 -0.28 8.10
C ILE A 227 4.17 -0.88 8.48
N LEU A 228 4.14 -1.93 9.29
CA LEU A 228 5.32 -2.48 9.97
C LEU A 228 5.50 -3.96 9.65
N ASN A 229 6.73 -4.44 9.53
CA ASN A 229 7.04 -5.88 9.54
C ASN A 229 6.30 -6.69 8.47
N SER A 230 6.15 -6.12 7.27
CA SER A 230 5.44 -6.75 6.17
C SER A 230 6.37 -7.56 5.27
N VAL A 231 5.90 -8.72 4.80
CA VAL A 231 6.54 -9.52 3.75
C VAL A 231 5.65 -9.46 2.51
N ILE A 232 6.14 -8.88 1.42
CA ILE A 232 5.35 -8.61 0.22
C ILE A 232 6.09 -9.18 -1.00
N PHE A 233 5.48 -10.17 -1.63
CA PHE A 233 5.89 -10.70 -2.94
C PHE A 233 4.79 -10.40 -3.95
N ASN A 234 5.05 -9.55 -4.94
CA ASN A 234 3.99 -9.07 -5.84
C ASN A 234 4.46 -8.74 -7.28
N GLY A 235 3.65 -8.11 -8.12
CA GLY A 235 4.04 -7.75 -9.49
C GLY A 235 3.91 -6.26 -9.78
N ASP A 236 3.86 -5.44 -8.73
CA ASP A 236 3.67 -3.99 -8.82
C ASP A 236 4.15 -3.34 -7.51
N ASP A 237 3.72 -2.13 -7.19
CA ASP A 237 4.12 -1.39 -6.01
C ASP A 237 3.82 -2.18 -4.71
N ALA A 238 4.83 -2.44 -3.87
CA ALA A 238 4.59 -3.06 -2.56
C ALA A 238 3.80 -2.10 -1.64
N ILE A 239 4.06 -0.81 -1.79
CA ILE A 239 3.26 0.28 -1.26
C ILE A 239 3.23 1.43 -2.27
N ALA A 240 2.03 1.91 -2.57
CA ALA A 240 1.78 3.10 -3.39
C ALA A 240 1.14 4.19 -2.52
N VAL A 241 1.90 5.24 -2.20
CA VAL A 241 1.40 6.38 -1.43
C VAL A 241 0.80 7.41 -2.39
N GLN A 242 -0.49 7.67 -2.24
CA GLN A 242 -1.28 8.49 -3.15
C GLN A 242 -1.48 9.92 -2.61
N ALA A 243 -1.99 10.80 -3.47
CA ALA A 243 -2.35 12.16 -3.09
C ALA A 243 -3.34 12.17 -1.90
N GLY A 244 -3.14 13.10 -0.97
CA GLY A 244 -3.90 13.23 0.28
C GLY A 244 -3.23 12.56 1.49
N ALA A 245 -2.19 11.75 1.28
CA ALA A 245 -1.48 11.12 2.38
C ALA A 245 -0.63 12.10 3.19
N ASP A 246 -0.62 11.94 4.52
CA ASP A 246 0.22 12.71 5.43
C ASP A 246 0.69 11.88 6.62
N ASN A 247 1.96 11.96 6.99
CA ASN A 247 2.53 11.21 8.11
C ASN A 247 2.35 9.68 7.96
N VAL A 248 2.99 9.12 6.93
CA VAL A 248 2.99 7.67 6.66
C VAL A 248 4.37 7.09 6.95
N LEU A 249 4.41 5.98 7.70
CA LEU A 249 5.62 5.20 7.95
C LEU A 249 5.46 3.79 7.39
N PHE A 250 6.38 3.35 6.52
CA PHE A 250 6.54 1.96 6.12
C PHE A 250 7.90 1.46 6.62
N GLN A 251 7.93 0.51 7.57
CA GLN A 251 9.15 0.15 8.29
C GLN A 251 9.33 -1.35 8.53
N GLY A 252 10.58 -1.82 8.44
CA GLY A 252 10.98 -3.14 8.95
C GLY A 252 10.47 -4.33 8.12
N GLY A 253 10.46 -4.26 6.79
CA GLY A 253 9.84 -5.27 5.92
C GLY A 253 10.75 -5.84 4.85
N THR A 254 10.28 -6.90 4.19
CA THR A 254 10.90 -7.49 3.00
C THR A 254 9.94 -7.36 1.83
N ILE A 255 10.40 -6.72 0.76
CA ILE A 255 9.74 -6.66 -0.53
C ILE A 255 10.52 -7.56 -1.49
N GLY A 256 9.84 -8.31 -2.33
CA GLY A 256 10.53 -8.97 -3.42
C GLY A 256 9.62 -9.57 -4.47
N TYR A 257 10.19 -10.45 -5.28
CA TYR A 257 9.57 -11.06 -6.46
C TYR A 257 9.02 -9.98 -7.38
N GLN A 258 9.75 -9.56 -8.42
CA GLN A 258 9.29 -8.64 -9.47
C GLN A 258 8.50 -7.38 -9.02
N SER A 259 8.70 -6.94 -7.78
CA SER A 259 7.97 -5.80 -7.22
C SER A 259 8.41 -4.48 -7.86
N HIS A 260 7.56 -3.46 -7.77
CA HIS A 260 7.90 -2.07 -8.10
C HIS A 260 8.21 -1.24 -6.85
N GLY A 261 8.39 -1.90 -5.70
CA GLY A 261 9.01 -1.32 -4.52
C GLY A 261 8.12 -0.34 -3.75
N MET A 262 8.77 0.65 -3.14
CA MET A 262 8.15 1.69 -2.32
C MET A 262 7.92 2.93 -3.17
N SER A 263 6.68 3.08 -3.65
CA SER A 263 6.31 4.10 -4.62
C SER A 263 5.55 5.26 -4.00
N ILE A 264 5.93 6.46 -4.39
CA ILE A 264 5.09 7.65 -4.28
C ILE A 264 4.39 7.89 -5.62
N GLY A 265 3.06 7.99 -5.60
CA GLY A 265 2.22 8.27 -6.76
C GLY A 265 1.67 7.04 -7.48
N SER A 266 1.24 7.16 -8.74
CA SER A 266 1.47 8.32 -9.61
C SER A 266 0.67 9.56 -9.23
N LEU A 267 1.33 10.73 -9.15
CA LEU A 267 0.72 11.99 -8.73
C LEU A 267 0.41 12.92 -9.91
N GLY A 268 -0.74 13.61 -9.86
CA GLY A 268 -1.10 14.63 -10.85
C GLY A 268 -1.80 14.10 -12.11
N GLN A 269 -2.34 12.87 -12.06
CA GLN A 269 -3.09 12.28 -13.19
C GLN A 269 -4.25 13.17 -13.63
N ASN A 270 -5.09 13.63 -12.69
CA ASN A 270 -6.11 14.63 -12.98
C ASN A 270 -5.52 16.05 -12.93
N GLN A 271 -5.30 16.67 -14.09
CA GLN A 271 -4.74 18.04 -14.22
C GLN A 271 -5.58 19.13 -13.52
N ALA A 272 -6.88 18.85 -13.26
CA ALA A 272 -7.74 19.78 -12.55
C ALA A 272 -7.48 19.80 -11.04
N LYS A 273 -6.93 18.72 -10.46
CA LYS A 273 -6.74 18.57 -9.01
C LYS A 273 -5.29 18.80 -8.59
N TRP A 274 -5.12 19.25 -7.35
CA TRP A 274 -3.81 19.32 -6.71
C TRP A 274 -3.47 17.98 -6.08
N ALA A 275 -2.34 17.39 -6.46
CA ALA A 275 -1.84 16.15 -5.88
C ALA A 275 -0.78 16.47 -4.82
N ASN A 276 -1.23 16.66 -3.58
CA ASN A 276 -0.36 16.98 -2.45
C ASN A 276 -0.22 15.77 -1.52
N LEU A 277 0.97 15.56 -0.96
CA LEU A 277 1.21 14.64 0.15
C LEU A 277 2.48 15.05 0.89
N SER A 278 2.60 14.65 2.14
CA SER A 278 3.75 15.03 2.96
C SER A 278 4.13 14.04 4.05
N ASN A 279 5.35 14.19 4.57
CA ASN A 279 5.81 13.50 5.78
C ASN A 279 5.76 11.97 5.61
N ILE A 280 6.42 11.46 4.58
CA ILE A 280 6.45 10.02 4.27
C ILE A 280 7.82 9.46 4.58
N ARG A 281 7.88 8.36 5.34
CA ARG A 281 9.14 7.69 5.66
C ARG A 281 9.08 6.21 5.32
N PHE A 282 10.06 5.76 4.57
CA PHE A 282 10.38 4.35 4.36
C PHE A 282 11.68 4.05 5.08
N ASP A 283 11.69 3.07 5.97
CA ASP A 283 12.85 2.82 6.84
C ASP A 283 13.10 1.34 7.10
N ASP A 284 14.36 0.92 7.02
CA ASP A 284 14.79 -0.46 7.28
C ASP A 284 14.03 -1.49 6.43
N ILE A 285 14.13 -1.35 5.11
CA ILE A 285 13.47 -2.23 4.14
C ILE A 285 14.50 -3.01 3.34
N THR A 286 14.25 -4.31 3.16
CA THR A 286 15.00 -5.15 2.22
C THR A 286 14.18 -5.37 0.96
N VAL A 287 14.75 -5.07 -0.21
CA VAL A 287 14.11 -5.26 -1.52
C VAL A 287 14.92 -6.28 -2.32
N ILE A 288 14.29 -7.35 -2.80
CA ILE A 288 14.96 -8.47 -3.45
C ILE A 288 14.29 -8.81 -4.78
N ASN A 289 15.04 -8.89 -5.87
CA ASN A 289 14.53 -9.27 -7.20
C ASN A 289 13.36 -8.36 -7.63
N ALA A 290 13.58 -7.05 -7.76
CA ALA A 290 12.55 -6.07 -8.04
C ALA A 290 12.97 -5.13 -9.18
N VAL A 291 12.02 -4.45 -9.82
CA VAL A 291 12.37 -3.40 -10.80
C VAL A 291 12.87 -2.16 -10.08
N TYR A 292 12.16 -1.74 -9.03
CA TYR A 292 12.47 -0.53 -8.26
C TYR A 292 12.58 -0.85 -6.77
N ALA A 293 13.35 -0.05 -6.04
CA ALA A 293 13.29 -0.01 -4.58
C ALA A 293 12.61 1.27 -4.08
N ALA A 294 13.22 2.44 -4.31
CA ALA A 294 12.65 3.75 -3.98
C ALA A 294 12.17 4.43 -5.26
N ARG A 295 10.85 4.69 -5.37
CA ARG A 295 10.26 5.19 -6.61
C ARG A 295 9.38 6.42 -6.38
N PHE A 296 9.51 7.42 -7.24
CA PHE A 296 8.58 8.54 -7.34
C PHE A 296 8.03 8.64 -8.77
N LYS A 297 6.71 8.86 -8.90
CA LYS A 297 6.01 8.96 -10.18
C LYS A 297 5.09 10.18 -10.19
N SER A 298 5.27 11.10 -11.13
CA SER A 298 4.26 12.12 -11.43
C SER A 298 4.09 12.35 -12.93
N TRP A 299 2.94 12.92 -13.29
CA TRP A 299 2.55 13.17 -14.67
C TRP A 299 2.94 14.59 -15.10
N ILE A 300 3.40 14.74 -16.34
CA ILE A 300 3.45 16.06 -17.00
C ILE A 300 2.05 16.70 -17.01
N GLY A 301 1.96 18.02 -16.98
CA GLY A 301 0.70 18.76 -16.85
C GLY A 301 0.02 18.60 -15.48
N GLY A 302 0.56 17.78 -14.58
CA GLY A 302 0.12 17.68 -13.21
C GLY A 302 0.45 18.95 -12.41
N LYS A 303 -0.14 19.05 -11.21
CA LYS A 303 0.14 20.10 -10.25
C LYS A 303 0.00 19.57 -8.83
N GLY A 304 0.79 20.09 -7.91
CA GLY A 304 0.86 19.56 -6.55
C GLY A 304 2.19 19.83 -5.87
N LEU A 305 2.30 19.34 -4.65
CA LEU A 305 3.51 19.34 -3.86
C LEU A 305 3.61 18.01 -3.09
N ALA A 306 4.63 17.23 -3.40
CA ALA A 306 5.11 16.15 -2.57
C ALA A 306 6.27 16.70 -1.72
N LYS A 307 6.19 16.56 -0.40
CA LYS A 307 7.15 17.22 0.49
C LYS A 307 7.60 16.39 1.69
N ASN A 308 8.86 16.49 2.07
CA ASN A 308 9.42 15.83 3.26
C ASN A 308 9.25 14.31 3.17
N ILE A 309 9.96 13.70 2.22
CA ILE A 309 9.90 12.27 1.93
C ILE A 309 11.29 11.66 2.08
N THR A 310 11.39 10.59 2.87
CA THR A 310 12.66 9.93 3.16
C THR A 310 12.58 8.44 2.89
N TRP A 311 13.53 7.92 2.11
CA TRP A 311 13.89 6.50 2.11
C TRP A 311 15.22 6.35 2.84
N SER A 312 15.25 5.56 3.92
CA SER A 312 16.47 5.33 4.71
C SER A 312 16.70 3.86 5.04
N ASN A 313 17.97 3.47 5.12
CA ASN A 313 18.39 2.12 5.54
C ASN A 313 17.82 1.03 4.62
N ILE A 314 18.00 1.21 3.31
CA ILE A 314 17.43 0.33 2.28
C ILE A 314 18.49 -0.65 1.79
N ARG A 315 18.18 -1.95 1.83
CA ARG A 315 19.05 -3.01 1.31
C ARG A 315 18.44 -3.55 0.03
N VAL A 316 19.12 -3.38 -1.09
CA VAL A 316 18.65 -3.82 -2.40
C VAL A 316 19.48 -5.01 -2.87
N TYR A 317 18.85 -6.10 -3.30
CA TYR A 317 19.54 -7.26 -3.84
C TYR A 317 18.91 -7.62 -5.17
N ASN A 318 19.69 -7.53 -6.24
CA ASN A 318 19.19 -7.79 -7.59
C ASN A 318 17.98 -6.89 -7.92
N VAL A 319 18.14 -5.57 -7.77
CA VAL A 319 17.12 -4.56 -8.11
C VAL A 319 17.56 -3.74 -9.32
N THR A 320 16.74 -3.58 -10.35
CA THR A 320 17.17 -2.91 -11.59
C THR A 320 17.42 -1.41 -11.41
N PHE A 321 16.54 -0.72 -10.69
CA PHE A 321 16.63 0.71 -10.45
C PHE A 321 16.43 1.00 -8.95
N PRO A 322 17.52 1.03 -8.14
CA PRO A 322 17.43 1.24 -6.70
C PRO A 322 16.72 2.54 -6.31
N ILE A 323 17.04 3.65 -6.97
CA ILE A 323 16.43 4.96 -6.78
C ILE A 323 15.94 5.47 -8.13
N PHE A 324 14.63 5.70 -8.26
CA PHE A 324 14.01 6.07 -9.52
C PHE A 324 12.96 7.17 -9.36
N VAL A 325 13.28 8.38 -9.82
CA VAL A 325 12.34 9.51 -9.87
C VAL A 325 11.98 9.77 -11.32
N THR A 326 10.69 9.72 -11.64
CA THR A 326 10.15 10.16 -12.94
C THR A 326 9.02 11.17 -12.75
N GLN A 327 9.13 12.30 -13.43
CA GLN A 327 8.08 13.32 -13.51
C GLN A 327 7.39 13.38 -14.88
N THR A 328 7.66 12.39 -15.74
CA THR A 328 7.04 12.20 -17.06
C THR A 328 6.25 10.89 -17.15
N TYR A 329 5.84 10.34 -16.00
CA TYR A 329 5.16 9.05 -15.91
C TYR A 329 3.95 8.95 -16.87
N ILE A 330 3.84 7.79 -17.52
CA ILE A 330 2.72 7.41 -18.37
C ILE A 330 2.19 6.06 -17.88
N ASN A 331 0.88 5.96 -17.67
CA ASN A 331 0.22 4.67 -17.40
C ASN A 331 0.23 3.84 -18.69
N GLN A 332 0.83 2.65 -18.60
CA GLN A 332 1.02 1.76 -19.75
C GLN A 332 -0.14 0.80 -19.96
N GLY A 333 -1.11 0.78 -19.04
CA GLY A 333 -2.30 -0.05 -19.17
C GLY A 333 -3.41 0.58 -20.00
N SER A 334 -4.42 -0.23 -20.29
CA SER A 334 -5.67 0.29 -20.85
C SER A 334 -6.25 1.38 -19.93
N ALA A 335 -7.13 2.24 -20.47
CA ALA A 335 -7.79 3.29 -19.69
C ALA A 335 -8.50 2.77 -18.42
N GLN A 336 -8.70 1.45 -18.28
CA GLN A 336 -9.27 0.80 -17.10
C GLN A 336 -8.36 0.82 -15.86
N THR A 337 -7.06 1.07 -15.99
CA THR A 337 -6.12 1.12 -14.84
C THR A 337 -5.90 2.54 -14.32
N GLN A 338 -6.68 3.52 -14.77
CA GLN A 338 -6.54 4.91 -14.32
C GLN A 338 -7.13 5.07 -12.91
N LEU A 339 -6.38 5.72 -12.01
CA LEU A 339 -6.86 6.02 -10.65
C LEU A 339 -7.91 7.13 -10.67
N GLU A 340 -7.68 8.11 -11.55
CA GLU A 340 -8.53 9.27 -11.70
C GLU A 340 -8.89 9.50 -13.17
N ASN A 341 -10.00 10.20 -13.39
CA ASN A 341 -10.36 10.69 -14.72
C ASN A 341 -9.34 11.74 -15.19
N GLY A 342 -8.55 11.43 -16.22
CA GLY A 342 -7.56 12.34 -16.79
C GLY A 342 -7.09 11.91 -18.18
N THR A 343 -6.90 12.88 -19.08
CA THR A 343 -6.33 12.64 -20.42
C THR A 343 -4.86 12.24 -20.31
N THR A 344 -4.45 11.18 -20.99
CA THR A 344 -3.04 10.72 -21.04
C THR A 344 -2.24 11.31 -22.20
N VAL A 345 -2.93 11.89 -23.20
CA VAL A 345 -2.35 12.47 -24.43
C VAL A 345 -2.45 14.00 -24.41
N GLY A 346 -1.49 14.69 -25.03
CA GLY A 346 -1.57 16.16 -25.22
C GLY A 346 -1.44 16.98 -23.93
N ARG A 347 -0.86 16.38 -22.88
CA ARG A 347 -0.63 17.04 -21.60
C ARG A 347 0.51 18.08 -21.76
N PRO A 348 0.40 19.28 -21.18
CA PRO A 348 1.41 20.31 -21.34
C PRO A 348 2.69 19.90 -20.61
N ASN A 349 3.81 19.91 -21.33
CA ASN A 349 5.13 19.58 -20.78
C ASN A 349 5.81 20.83 -20.19
N ASN A 350 5.16 21.49 -19.24
CA ASN A 350 5.68 22.68 -18.56
C ASN A 350 5.29 22.74 -17.07
N SER A 351 4.63 21.70 -16.57
CA SER A 351 4.24 21.56 -15.17
C SER A 351 4.22 20.10 -14.76
N THR A 352 4.38 19.86 -13.48
CA THR A 352 4.25 18.54 -12.84
C THR A 352 3.98 18.75 -11.35
N VAL A 353 3.89 17.68 -10.58
CA VAL A 353 3.86 17.76 -9.11
C VAL A 353 5.26 18.12 -8.61
N ASN A 354 5.39 19.23 -7.89
CA ASN A 354 6.68 19.66 -7.35
C ASN A 354 7.13 18.72 -6.23
N MET A 355 8.44 18.50 -6.15
CA MET A 355 9.10 17.72 -5.11
C MET A 355 9.99 18.64 -4.28
N GLU A 356 9.75 18.71 -2.97
CA GLU A 356 10.59 19.45 -2.02
C GLU A 356 11.04 18.56 -0.86
N ASP A 357 12.30 18.69 -0.43
CA ASP A 357 12.84 18.05 0.77
C ASP A 357 12.77 16.50 0.71
N PHE A 358 13.40 15.93 -0.32
CA PHE A 358 13.51 14.48 -0.50
C PHE A 358 14.87 13.97 -0.04
N THR A 359 14.91 12.88 0.70
CA THR A 359 16.15 12.27 1.19
C THR A 359 16.23 10.78 0.84
N TRP A 360 17.36 10.34 0.29
CA TRP A 360 17.73 8.94 0.17
C TRP A 360 19.01 8.70 0.97
N ALA A 361 18.95 7.85 2.00
CA ALA A 361 20.08 7.65 2.90
C ALA A 361 20.36 6.16 3.18
N ASN A 362 21.63 5.79 3.26
CA ASN A 362 22.07 4.44 3.64
C ASN A 362 21.48 3.34 2.74
N PHE A 363 21.72 3.44 1.43
CA PHE A 363 21.37 2.39 0.47
C PHE A 363 22.55 1.43 0.31
N THR A 364 22.31 0.13 0.31
CA THR A 364 23.36 -0.89 0.15
C THR A 364 22.91 -2.04 -0.74
N GLY A 365 23.84 -2.67 -1.46
CA GLY A 365 23.62 -3.97 -2.12
C GLY A 365 23.85 -3.94 -3.63
N THR A 366 23.03 -4.65 -4.41
CA THR A 366 23.33 -4.94 -5.83
C THR A 366 22.24 -4.51 -6.83
N ILE A 367 22.70 -3.96 -7.96
CA ILE A 367 21.86 -3.64 -9.13
C ILE A 367 21.75 -4.86 -10.04
N ASN A 368 20.52 -5.23 -10.40
CA ASN A 368 20.24 -6.29 -11.38
C ASN A 368 20.75 -5.91 -12.77
N THR A 369 21.99 -6.26 -13.04
CA THR A 369 22.63 -6.01 -14.34
C THR A 369 22.61 -7.21 -15.27
N PHE A 370 22.41 -8.42 -14.72
CA PHE A 370 22.43 -9.63 -15.55
C PHE A 370 21.11 -9.87 -16.28
N ASN A 371 19.99 -9.46 -15.69
CA ASN A 371 18.66 -9.61 -16.29
C ASN A 371 17.72 -8.47 -15.87
N PRO A 372 18.03 -7.21 -16.26
CA PRO A 372 17.28 -6.05 -15.80
C PRO A 372 15.79 -6.11 -16.17
N GLY A 373 14.95 -5.56 -15.29
CA GLY A 373 13.50 -5.50 -15.46
C GLY A 373 12.74 -6.65 -14.79
N ASP A 374 11.52 -6.87 -15.27
CA ASP A 374 10.60 -7.92 -14.80
C ASP A 374 9.61 -8.33 -15.90
N GLY A 375 8.69 -9.24 -15.58
CA GLY A 375 7.61 -9.68 -16.45
C GLY A 375 6.50 -8.66 -16.69
N SER A 376 6.59 -7.44 -16.15
CA SER A 376 5.66 -6.35 -16.47
C SER A 376 5.97 -5.67 -17.80
N CYS A 377 7.11 -5.99 -18.43
CA CYS A 377 7.45 -5.50 -19.76
C CYS A 377 6.53 -6.09 -20.83
N VAL A 378 5.65 -5.25 -21.38
CA VAL A 378 4.65 -5.60 -22.40
C VAL A 378 4.82 -4.83 -23.71
N SER A 379 5.88 -4.03 -23.81
CA SER A 379 6.26 -3.21 -24.97
C SER A 379 7.72 -3.48 -25.35
N ASP A 380 8.11 -3.14 -26.58
CA ASP A 380 9.50 -3.17 -27.04
C ASP A 380 9.86 -1.78 -27.64
N PRO A 381 10.80 -1.03 -27.04
CA PRO A 381 11.48 -1.32 -25.77
C PRO A 381 10.51 -1.37 -24.57
N CYS A 382 10.96 -1.95 -23.47
CA CYS A 382 10.20 -1.95 -22.23
C CYS A 382 9.96 -0.51 -21.78
N TRP A 383 8.79 -0.24 -21.24
CA TRP A 383 8.37 1.11 -20.82
C TRP A 383 9.30 1.75 -19.79
N TYR A 384 9.98 0.95 -18.96
CA TYR A 384 10.94 1.44 -17.96
C TYR A 384 12.31 1.79 -18.56
N ASP A 385 12.54 1.50 -19.85
CA ASP A 385 13.76 1.84 -20.58
C ASP A 385 13.58 3.07 -21.49
N VAL A 386 12.35 3.58 -21.63
CA VAL A 386 12.03 4.68 -22.54
C VAL A 386 12.29 6.04 -21.90
N GLY A 387 12.83 6.98 -22.68
CA GLY A 387 13.01 8.37 -22.28
C GLY A 387 14.26 8.64 -21.43
N LEU A 388 15.03 7.59 -21.10
CA LEU A 388 16.23 7.68 -20.29
C LEU A 388 17.48 7.71 -21.18
N PRO A 389 18.27 8.79 -21.15
CA PRO A 389 19.47 8.91 -21.98
C PRO A 389 20.57 7.94 -21.53
N ASP A 390 21.16 7.23 -22.48
CA ASP A 390 22.33 6.35 -22.28
C ASP A 390 22.14 5.29 -21.18
N LEU A 391 20.92 4.78 -20.99
CA LEU A 391 20.60 3.74 -19.99
C LEU A 391 21.46 2.49 -20.19
N ARG A 392 22.12 2.04 -19.12
CA ARG A 392 23.03 0.87 -19.12
C ARG A 392 22.61 -0.25 -18.18
N HIS A 393 21.54 -0.01 -17.41
CA HIS A 393 21.08 -0.84 -16.30
C HIS A 393 22.11 -0.98 -15.18
N THR A 394 23.05 -0.05 -15.08
CA THR A 394 24.03 0.08 -13.99
C THR A 394 23.74 1.28 -13.09
N GLU A 395 22.57 1.91 -13.27
CA GLU A 395 22.21 3.17 -12.63
C GLU A 395 21.86 2.95 -11.15
N ALA A 396 22.71 3.44 -10.25
CA ALA A 396 22.40 3.48 -8.82
C ALA A 396 21.30 4.51 -8.51
N VAL A 397 21.25 5.57 -9.31
CA VAL A 397 20.35 6.72 -9.16
C VAL A 397 19.81 7.14 -10.53
N ILE A 398 18.50 7.28 -10.64
CA ILE A 398 17.83 7.94 -11.76
C ILE A 398 16.96 9.07 -11.21
N ILE A 399 17.27 10.31 -11.59
CA ILE A 399 16.49 11.51 -11.24
C ILE A 399 16.07 12.21 -12.53
N GLU A 400 14.79 12.07 -12.90
CA GLU A 400 14.20 12.78 -14.02
C GLU A 400 13.24 13.86 -13.51
N CYS A 401 13.75 15.08 -13.35
CA CYS A 401 12.93 16.25 -13.07
C CYS A 401 12.34 16.79 -14.38
N ASN A 402 11.05 17.09 -14.40
CA ASN A 402 10.36 17.58 -15.59
C ASN A 402 10.77 19.01 -15.98
N THR A 403 11.12 19.82 -14.98
CA THR A 403 11.55 21.20 -15.18
C THR A 403 12.73 21.50 -14.26
N ASN A 404 13.51 22.53 -14.58
CA ASN A 404 14.59 23.03 -13.73
C ASN A 404 14.16 23.60 -12.36
N ARG A 405 12.88 23.51 -12.01
CA ARG A 405 12.28 24.01 -10.76
C ARG A 405 11.43 22.99 -10.01
N SER A 406 11.17 21.81 -10.59
CA SER A 406 10.23 20.85 -10.02
C SER A 406 10.85 19.92 -8.97
N CYS A 407 12.18 19.97 -8.79
CA CYS A 407 12.92 19.23 -7.79
C CYS A 407 13.82 20.16 -6.98
N LYS A 408 13.62 20.19 -5.66
CA LYS A 408 14.31 21.11 -4.76
C LYS A 408 14.64 20.44 -3.43
N ASN A 409 15.79 20.80 -2.87
CA ASN A 409 16.31 20.31 -1.60
C ASN A 409 16.40 18.78 -1.53
N PHE A 410 16.86 18.14 -2.61
CA PHE A 410 17.17 16.72 -2.60
C PHE A 410 18.50 16.48 -1.88
N ALA A 411 18.58 15.36 -1.16
CA ALA A 411 19.79 14.88 -0.51
C ALA A 411 19.95 13.38 -0.69
N LEU A 412 21.11 12.96 -1.19
CA LEU A 412 21.51 11.55 -1.25
C LEU A 412 22.76 11.38 -0.39
N ASP A 413 22.72 10.43 0.55
CA ASP A 413 23.82 10.19 1.48
C ASP A 413 24.07 8.69 1.63
N ASN A 414 25.35 8.30 1.62
CA ASN A 414 25.80 6.93 1.78
C ASN A 414 25.08 5.92 0.86
N ILE A 415 25.13 6.15 -0.45
CA ILE A 415 24.59 5.24 -1.48
C ILE A 415 25.70 4.26 -1.92
N GLN A 416 25.66 3.04 -1.41
CA GLN A 416 26.64 1.97 -1.62
C GLN A 416 26.00 0.80 -2.38
N VAL A 417 25.45 1.09 -3.56
CA VAL A 417 24.85 0.08 -4.45
C VAL A 417 25.74 -0.12 -5.67
N PHE A 418 26.00 -1.38 -6.02
CA PHE A 418 26.93 -1.74 -7.10
C PHE A 418 26.26 -2.64 -8.14
N PRO A 419 26.54 -2.44 -9.44
CA PRO A 419 26.28 -3.42 -10.49
C PRO A 419 26.70 -4.84 -10.11
N GLU A 420 25.87 -5.86 -10.34
CA GLU A 420 26.31 -7.27 -10.19
C GLU A 420 27.47 -7.62 -11.12
N THR A 421 27.58 -6.93 -12.27
CA THR A 421 28.72 -7.00 -13.18
C THR A 421 30.01 -6.40 -12.61
N LEU A 422 29.96 -5.74 -11.44
CA LEU A 422 31.07 -5.01 -10.81
C LEU A 422 31.65 -3.86 -11.66
N THR A 423 30.91 -3.44 -12.69
CA THR A 423 31.21 -2.20 -13.40
C THR A 423 30.95 -1.00 -12.48
N PRO A 424 31.57 0.17 -12.74
CA PRO A 424 31.26 1.36 -11.96
C PRO A 424 29.75 1.69 -12.03
N PRO A 425 29.09 1.97 -10.89
CA PRO A 425 27.70 2.41 -10.89
C PRO A 425 27.55 3.70 -11.68
N THR A 426 26.41 3.86 -12.34
CA THR A 426 26.08 5.05 -13.13
C THR A 426 24.95 5.85 -12.52
N VAL A 427 24.71 7.03 -13.05
CA VAL A 427 23.60 7.91 -12.72
C VAL A 427 23.03 8.54 -13.98
N ILE A 428 21.71 8.66 -14.02
CA ILE A 428 20.98 9.53 -14.96
C ILE A 428 20.37 10.65 -14.14
N CYS A 429 20.69 11.90 -14.47
CA CYS A 429 20.20 13.06 -13.75
C CYS A 429 19.82 14.19 -14.72
N ILE A 430 18.53 14.54 -14.73
CA ILE A 430 17.92 15.52 -15.62
C ILE A 430 17.29 16.61 -14.75
N ASP A 431 17.67 17.87 -15.01
CA ASP A 431 17.09 19.10 -14.44
C ASP A 431 17.12 19.27 -12.90
N ALA A 432 17.79 18.40 -12.13
CA ALA A 432 18.04 18.62 -10.70
C ALA A 432 19.22 19.59 -10.48
N SER A 433 18.98 20.88 -10.72
CA SER A 433 20.04 21.90 -10.67
C SER A 433 20.72 22.03 -9.30
N ALA A 434 22.02 22.31 -9.29
CA ALA A 434 22.80 22.54 -8.06
C ALA A 434 22.30 23.74 -7.24
N ALA A 435 21.73 24.76 -7.90
CA ALA A 435 21.17 25.93 -7.22
C ALA A 435 19.95 25.59 -6.34
N LEU A 436 19.14 24.60 -6.76
CA LEU A 436 17.99 24.12 -6.00
C LEU A 436 18.29 22.92 -5.12
N ASN A 437 19.40 22.21 -5.39
CA ASN A 437 19.80 20.99 -4.69
C ASN A 437 21.28 21.09 -4.26
N PRO A 438 21.64 22.05 -3.39
CA PRO A 438 23.04 22.25 -2.98
C PRO A 438 23.62 21.06 -2.19
N ASN A 439 22.75 20.22 -1.63
CA ASN A 439 23.11 19.03 -0.84
C ASN A 439 22.80 17.73 -1.57
N LEU A 440 22.75 17.72 -2.92
CA LEU A 440 22.36 16.54 -3.69
C LEU A 440 23.21 15.29 -3.38
N GLY A 441 24.46 15.47 -2.97
CA GLY A 441 25.37 14.37 -2.62
C GLY A 441 26.17 13.81 -3.80
N PHE A 442 25.91 14.29 -5.02
CA PHE A 442 26.70 14.02 -6.21
C PHE A 442 26.50 15.16 -7.22
N GLN A 443 27.33 15.25 -8.26
CA GLN A 443 27.11 16.18 -9.36
C GLN A 443 26.01 15.63 -10.29
N CYS A 444 24.90 16.36 -10.46
CA CYS A 444 23.85 16.00 -11.42
C CYS A 444 24.38 16.07 -12.87
N ALA A 445 24.86 14.94 -13.37
CA ALA A 445 25.31 14.74 -14.74
C ALA A 445 25.22 13.24 -15.07
N ASN A 446 24.85 12.90 -16.31
CA ASN A 446 24.78 11.50 -16.74
C ASN A 446 26.20 10.92 -16.83
N GLY A 447 26.38 9.69 -16.33
CA GLY A 447 27.67 9.01 -16.39
C GLY A 447 27.95 8.19 -15.13
N THR A 448 29.22 8.08 -14.75
CA THR A 448 29.63 7.34 -13.54
C THR A 448 29.14 8.06 -12.28
N TYR A 449 28.43 7.35 -11.41
CA TYR A 449 28.01 7.87 -10.12
C TYR A 449 29.22 8.05 -9.20
N THR A 450 29.47 9.30 -8.82
CA THR A 450 30.59 9.68 -7.94
C THR A 450 30.01 10.50 -6.79
N PRO A 451 29.74 9.89 -5.62
CA PRO A 451 29.26 10.63 -4.45
C PRO A 451 30.32 11.63 -3.96
N ILE A 452 29.85 12.76 -3.42
CA ILE A 452 30.68 13.87 -2.89
C ILE A 452 31.06 13.62 -1.44
#